data_AF-A0A5P1DJ25-F1
#
_entry.id   AF-A0A5P1DJ25-F1
#
_cell.length_a   1.000
_cell.length_b   1.000
_cell.length_c   1.000
_cell.angle_alpha   90.00
_cell.angle_beta   90.00
_cell.angle_gamma   90.00
#
_symmetry.space_group_name_H-M   'P 1'
#
loop_
_entity.id
_entity.type
_entity.pdbx_description
1 polymer ?
#
loop_
_entity_poly.entity_id
_entity_poly.type
_entity_poly.pdbx_seq_one_letter_code
_entity_poly.pdbx_strand_id
1 'polypeptide(L)'
;MRDRLILVVREILKRPSLNDAIMDCEGYITRDSLRIAATTLRGNSSSDTFSQDPFHGLDNAAVVRALQGYFKHLRDATKDRRSFFEEFEYVEIALLKAVMNDPDEVDSQGLPILEPSTGLPRKQYSEHCVYTAKNIIERPGLLRSLVHINSMRLFGRLKSTEWLSNTSLERWLERYKLHKAR
;
A
#
# COMPACT_ATOMS: atom_id res chain seq x y z
N MET A 1 -34.36 13.04 7.02
CA MET A 1 -33.46 11.99 6.46
C MET A 1 -32.19 12.56 5.82
N ARG A 2 -32.28 13.62 5.00
CA ARG A 2 -31.11 14.29 4.39
C ARG A 2 -30.05 14.75 5.40
N ASP A 3 -30.45 15.35 6.52
CA ASP A 3 -29.49 15.91 7.49
C ASP A 3 -28.63 14.85 8.19
N ARG A 4 -29.21 13.67 8.47
CA ARG A 4 -28.46 12.52 9.01
C ARG A 4 -27.43 12.01 8.00
N LEU A 5 -27.78 12.00 6.71
CA LEU A 5 -26.89 11.56 5.64
C LEU A 5 -25.72 12.53 5.45
N ILE A 6 -25.97 13.84 5.56
CA ILE A 6 -24.93 14.87 5.53
C ILE A 6 -23.96 14.73 6.72
N LEU A 7 -24.45 14.46 7.93
CA LEU A 7 -23.60 14.24 9.10
C LEU A 7 -22.71 13.00 8.95
N VAL A 8 -23.26 11.90 8.43
CA VAL A 8 -22.49 10.69 8.15
C VAL A 8 -21.40 10.95 7.11
N VAL A 9 -21.73 11.63 6.01
CA VAL A 9 -20.74 12.00 4.98
C VAL A 9 -19.66 12.91 5.56
N ARG A 10 -20.02 13.88 6.41
CA ARG A 10 -19.05 14.77 7.05
C ARG A 10 -18.09 14.02 7.97
N GLU A 11 -18.58 13.05 8.72
CA GLU A 11 -17.73 12.20 9.57
C GLU A 11 -16.86 11.24 8.75
N ILE A 12 -17.33 10.77 7.59
CA ILE A 12 -16.52 10.00 6.64
C ILE A 12 -15.37 10.85 6.08
N LEU A 13 -15.65 12.08 5.65
CA LEU A 13 -14.63 12.99 5.10
C LEU A 13 -13.57 13.39 6.13
N LYS A 14 -13.94 13.44 7.42
CA LYS A 14 -13.01 13.68 8.53
C LYS A 14 -12.11 12.49 8.87
N ARG A 15 -12.36 11.31 8.28
CA ARG A 15 -11.61 10.07 8.53
C ARG A 15 -10.84 9.68 7.26
N PRO A 16 -9.60 10.14 7.08
CA PRO A 16 -8.84 9.92 5.85
C PRO A 16 -8.75 8.44 5.46
N SER A 17 -8.53 7.55 6.42
CA SER A 17 -8.48 6.09 6.19
C SER A 17 -9.82 5.50 5.74
N LEU A 18 -10.94 6.01 6.25
CA LEU A 18 -12.28 5.58 5.84
C LEU A 18 -12.61 6.09 4.44
N ASN A 19 -12.32 7.36 4.15
CA ASN A 19 -12.52 7.94 2.82
C ASN A 19 -11.71 7.17 1.77
N ASP A 20 -10.44 6.91 2.06
CA ASP A 20 -9.56 6.14 1.18
C ASP A 20 -10.02 4.69 0.97
N ALA A 21 -10.64 4.07 1.96
CA ALA A 21 -11.14 2.69 1.86
C ALA A 21 -12.45 2.57 1.07
N ILE A 22 -13.25 3.64 0.99
CA ILE A 22 -14.52 3.65 0.24
C ILE A 22 -14.38 4.22 -1.17
N MET A 23 -13.26 4.85 -1.50
CA MET A 23 -12.96 5.29 -2.87
C MET A 23 -12.54 4.10 -3.73
N ASP A 24 -13.02 4.06 -4.96
CA ASP A 24 -12.59 3.10 -5.96
C ASP A 24 -11.23 3.49 -6.58
N CYS A 25 -10.73 2.67 -7.51
CA CYS A 25 -9.44 2.89 -8.17
C CYS A 25 -9.41 4.15 -9.08
N GLU A 26 -10.55 4.77 -9.35
CA GLU A 26 -10.70 5.99 -10.14
C GLU A 26 -10.94 7.22 -9.25
N GLY A 27 -10.99 7.04 -7.93
CA GLY A 27 -11.23 8.11 -6.96
C GLY A 27 -12.71 8.47 -6.78
N TYR A 28 -13.63 7.58 -7.16
CA TYR A 28 -15.08 7.75 -6.96
C TYR A 28 -15.61 6.83 -5.86
N ILE A 29 -16.65 7.28 -5.15
CA ILE A 29 -17.39 6.41 -4.23
C ILE A 29 -18.48 5.71 -5.05
N THR A 30 -18.31 4.41 -5.29
CA THR A 30 -19.27 3.57 -6.01
C THR A 30 -19.98 2.61 -5.08
N ARG A 31 -21.08 2.02 -5.56
CA ARG A 31 -21.81 0.99 -4.80
C ARG A 31 -20.91 -0.20 -4.45
N ASP A 32 -20.02 -0.58 -5.38
CA ASP A 32 -19.13 -1.71 -5.21
C ASP A 32 -17.98 -1.39 -4.25
N SER A 33 -17.40 -0.20 -4.32
CA SER A 33 -16.36 0.22 -3.35
C SER A 33 -16.93 0.30 -1.93
N LEU A 34 -18.16 0.80 -1.77
CA LEU A 34 -18.88 0.78 -0.49
C LEU A 34 -19.16 -0.64 0.02
N ARG A 35 -19.57 -1.56 -0.87
CA ARG A 35 -19.80 -2.96 -0.49
C ARG A 35 -18.51 -3.63 -0.03
N ILE A 36 -17.42 -3.45 -0.76
CA ILE A 36 -16.10 -3.99 -0.41
C ILE A 36 -15.65 -3.41 0.93
N ALA A 37 -15.71 -2.09 1.09
CA ALA A 37 -15.36 -1.41 2.33
C ALA A 37 -16.19 -1.93 3.52
N ALA A 38 -17.50 -2.11 3.35
CA ALA A 38 -18.38 -2.64 4.41
C ALA A 38 -18.00 -4.07 4.85
N THR A 39 -17.45 -4.90 3.95
CA THR A 39 -17.00 -6.26 4.28
C THR A 39 -15.58 -6.33 4.85
N THR A 40 -14.74 -5.34 4.55
CA THR A 40 -13.30 -5.36 4.86
C THR A 40 -12.93 -4.47 6.04
N LEU A 41 -13.63 -3.35 6.22
CA LEU A 41 -13.48 -2.46 7.37
C LEU A 41 -14.17 -3.10 8.58
N ARG A 42 -13.38 -3.80 9.40
CA ARG A 42 -13.85 -4.30 10.69
C ARG A 42 -13.90 -3.13 11.68
N GLY A 43 -15.10 -2.58 11.88
CA GLY A 43 -15.44 -1.74 13.03
C GLY A 43 -15.27 -0.22 12.84
N ASN A 44 -15.98 0.52 13.68
CA ASN A 44 -15.95 1.98 13.81
C ASN A 44 -14.66 2.47 14.49
N SER A 45 -13.49 1.98 14.10
CA SER A 45 -12.23 2.42 14.70
C SER A 45 -12.02 3.89 14.37
N SER A 46 -12.35 4.76 15.33
CA SER A 46 -11.89 6.14 15.34
C SER A 46 -10.37 6.14 15.23
N SER A 47 -9.80 7.16 14.58
CA SER A 47 -8.34 7.39 14.55
C SER A 47 -7.70 7.41 15.93
N ASP A 48 -8.49 7.59 16.99
CA ASP A 48 -8.08 7.62 18.40
C ASP A 48 -7.94 6.22 19.04
N THR A 49 -8.18 5.15 18.29
CA THR A 49 -7.98 3.78 18.78
C THR A 49 -6.49 3.45 18.73
N PHE A 50 -5.89 3.05 19.84
CA PHE A 50 -4.48 2.66 19.89
C PHE A 50 -4.25 1.47 18.95
N SER A 51 -3.35 1.65 17.99
CA SER A 51 -2.94 0.63 17.03
C SER A 51 -1.42 0.59 16.95
N GLN A 52 -0.86 -0.61 16.85
CA GLN A 52 0.57 -0.81 16.60
C GLN A 52 0.96 -0.50 15.15
N ASP A 53 -0.02 -0.40 14.24
CA ASP A 53 0.22 -0.02 12.86
C ASP A 53 0.51 1.49 12.75
N PRO A 54 1.71 1.90 12.31
CA PRO A 54 2.06 3.31 12.16
C PRO A 54 1.18 4.05 11.13
N PHE A 55 0.48 3.32 10.27
CA PHE A 55 -0.40 3.89 9.25
C PHE A 55 -1.88 3.93 9.67
N HIS A 56 -2.27 3.47 10.87
CA HIS A 56 -3.67 3.32 11.28
C HIS A 56 -4.52 4.59 11.11
N GLY A 57 -3.95 5.77 11.37
CA GLY A 57 -4.60 7.07 11.18
C GLY A 57 -4.19 7.81 9.91
N LEU A 58 -3.34 7.22 9.07
CA LEU A 58 -2.74 7.87 7.92
C LEU A 58 -3.45 7.51 6.61
N ASP A 59 -3.38 8.43 5.66
CA ASP A 59 -3.92 8.25 4.32
C ASP A 59 -3.11 7.26 3.47
N ASN A 60 -3.70 6.78 2.38
CA ASN A 60 -3.04 5.87 1.44
C ASN A 60 -1.78 6.49 0.83
N ALA A 61 -1.73 7.83 0.71
CA ALA A 61 -0.54 8.52 0.21
C ALA A 61 0.66 8.40 1.15
N ALA A 62 0.45 8.36 2.47
CA ALA A 62 1.52 8.10 3.43
C ALA A 62 2.09 6.69 3.25
N VAL A 63 1.24 5.68 3.06
CA VAL A 63 1.64 4.29 2.80
C VAL A 63 2.43 4.17 1.49
N VAL A 64 1.92 4.80 0.41
CA VAL A 64 2.60 4.74 -0.90
C VAL A 64 3.94 5.46 -0.87
N ARG A 65 4.06 6.58 -0.13
CA ARG A 65 5.35 7.25 0.10
C ARG A 65 6.32 6.40 0.92
N ALA A 66 5.83 5.69 1.92
CA ALA A 66 6.65 4.74 2.67
C ALA A 66 7.18 3.63 1.74
N LEU A 67 6.33 3.09 0.85
CA LEU A 67 6.75 2.11 -0.16
C LEU A 67 7.81 2.68 -1.11
N GLN A 68 7.69 3.95 -1.54
CA GLN A 68 8.74 4.61 -2.33
C GLN A 68 10.08 4.66 -1.58
N GLY A 69 10.06 4.91 -0.27
CA GLY A 69 11.26 4.91 0.57
C GLY A 69 11.95 3.54 0.62
N TYR A 70 11.18 2.45 0.62
CA TYR A 70 11.71 1.08 0.62
C TYR A 70 11.98 0.50 -0.78
N PHE A 71 11.70 1.26 -1.85
CA PHE A 71 11.73 0.72 -3.21
C PHE A 71 13.11 0.15 -3.58
N LYS A 72 14.19 0.86 -3.24
CA LYS A 72 15.57 0.41 -3.49
C LYS A 72 15.94 -0.87 -2.71
N HIS A 73 15.32 -1.10 -1.56
CA HIS A 73 15.55 -2.29 -0.73
C HIS A 73 14.72 -3.51 -1.18
N LEU A 74 13.54 -3.27 -1.74
CA LEU A 74 12.59 -4.32 -2.12
C LEU A 74 12.60 -4.64 -3.62
N ARG A 75 13.30 -3.84 -4.45
CA ARG A 75 13.30 -4.03 -5.90
C ARG A 75 14.02 -5.32 -6.31
N ASP A 76 13.54 -5.91 -7.39
CA ASP A 76 14.27 -6.92 -8.13
C ASP A 76 15.21 -6.24 -9.13
N ALA A 77 16.50 -6.17 -8.78
CA ALA A 77 17.52 -5.53 -9.61
C ALA A 77 17.66 -6.17 -11.01
N THR A 78 17.26 -7.43 -11.18
CA THR A 78 17.31 -8.11 -12.49
C THR A 78 16.26 -7.61 -13.46
N LYS A 79 15.21 -6.95 -12.95
CA LYS A 79 14.10 -6.40 -13.74
C LYS A 79 14.27 -4.92 -14.05
N ASP A 80 15.29 -4.28 -13.51
CA ASP A 80 15.53 -2.86 -13.71
C ASP A 80 15.79 -2.57 -15.19
N ARG A 81 15.14 -1.53 -15.69
CA ARG A 81 15.34 -1.06 -17.06
C ARG A 81 15.71 0.41 -17.03
N ARG A 82 16.73 0.78 -17.80
CA ARG A 82 17.11 2.17 -18.00
C ARG A 82 16.75 2.57 -19.42
N SER A 83 15.99 3.65 -19.60
CA SER A 83 15.67 4.17 -20.93
C SER A 83 15.85 5.68 -20.96
N PHE A 84 16.72 6.14 -21.85
CA PHE A 84 17.08 7.53 -22.13
C PHE A 84 17.50 8.36 -20.90
N PHE A 85 16.66 8.56 -19.88
CA PHE A 85 17.00 9.16 -18.58
C PHE A 85 16.14 8.64 -17.40
N GLU A 86 15.22 7.69 -17.64
CA GLU A 86 14.33 7.13 -16.61
C GLU A 86 14.83 5.75 -16.14
N GLU A 87 14.94 5.59 -14.82
CA GLU A 87 15.12 4.29 -14.17
C GLU A 87 13.74 3.68 -13.89
N PHE A 88 13.45 2.56 -14.53
CA PHE A 88 12.26 1.77 -14.24
C PHE A 88 12.64 0.63 -13.33
N GLU A 89 12.22 0.76 -12.08
CA GLU A 89 12.46 -0.23 -11.04
C GLU A 89 11.16 -0.97 -10.74
N TYR A 90 11.28 -2.23 -10.34
CA TYR A 90 10.12 -3.08 -10.10
C TYR A 90 10.22 -3.82 -8.77
N VAL A 91 9.10 -3.87 -8.05
CA VAL A 91 8.90 -4.67 -6.85
C VAL A 91 7.82 -5.70 -7.14
N GLU A 92 8.07 -6.95 -6.77
CA GLU A 92 7.10 -8.02 -6.93
C GLU A 92 6.05 -7.96 -5.83
N ILE A 93 4.78 -8.12 -6.18
CA ILE A 93 3.68 -8.19 -5.21
C ILE A 93 3.79 -9.44 -4.35
N ALA A 94 4.32 -10.54 -4.89
CA ALA A 94 4.63 -11.75 -4.12
C ALA A 94 5.64 -11.48 -3.01
N LEU A 95 6.69 -10.68 -3.29
CA LEU A 95 7.62 -10.24 -2.27
C LEU A 95 6.93 -9.42 -1.17
N LEU A 96 6.05 -8.49 -1.53
CA LEU A 96 5.28 -7.72 -0.53
C LEU A 96 4.40 -8.63 0.34
N LYS A 97 3.80 -9.68 -0.24
CA LYS A 97 3.07 -10.71 0.51
C LYS A 97 3.96 -11.53 1.43
N ALA A 98 5.22 -11.75 1.07
CA ALA A 98 6.19 -12.40 1.94
C ALA A 98 6.61 -11.46 3.09
N VAL A 99 6.96 -10.22 2.77
CA VAL A 99 7.37 -9.18 3.75
C VAL A 99 6.29 -8.94 4.80
N MET A 100 5.02 -8.89 4.42
CA MET A 100 3.93 -8.66 5.40
C MET A 100 3.76 -9.78 6.43
N ASN A 101 4.33 -10.97 6.18
CA ASN A 101 4.33 -12.08 7.15
C ASN A 101 5.50 -12.00 8.13
N ASP A 102 6.30 -10.93 8.08
CA ASP A 102 7.42 -10.66 8.99
C ASP A 102 8.45 -11.81 9.08
N PRO A 103 9.08 -12.17 7.94
CA PRO A 103 10.00 -13.30 7.90
C PRO A 103 11.27 -13.02 8.71
N ASP A 104 11.80 -14.08 9.31
CA ASP A 104 13.08 -14.05 10.00
C ASP A 104 14.24 -14.02 8.99
N GLU A 105 15.34 -13.37 9.36
CA GLU A 105 16.60 -13.40 8.63
C GLU A 105 17.18 -14.81 8.71
N VAL A 106 17.54 -15.40 7.57
CA VAL A 106 18.07 -16.75 7.48
C VAL A 106 19.53 -16.75 7.04
N ASP A 107 20.29 -17.72 7.52
CA ASP A 107 21.66 -17.95 7.09
C ASP A 107 21.73 -18.67 5.72
N SER A 108 22.94 -19.01 5.28
CA SER A 108 23.17 -19.73 4.02
C SER A 108 22.61 -21.15 3.99
N GLN A 109 22.20 -21.70 5.15
CA GLN A 109 21.57 -23.01 5.30
C GLN A 109 20.04 -22.89 5.44
N GLY A 110 19.49 -21.68 5.45
CA GLY A 110 18.07 -21.43 5.63
C GLY A 110 17.61 -21.46 7.09
N LEU A 111 18.53 -21.43 8.06
CA LEU A 111 18.21 -21.41 9.49
C LEU A 111 18.06 -19.97 9.99
N PRO A 112 17.09 -19.68 10.87
CA PRO A 112 16.93 -18.34 11.44
C PRO A 112 18.17 -17.89 12.21
N ILE A 113 18.67 -16.70 11.88
CA ILE A 113 19.79 -16.08 12.59
C ILE A 113 19.28 -15.54 13.93
N LEU A 114 19.85 -16.00 15.03
CA LEU A 114 19.46 -15.55 16.36
C LEU A 114 20.19 -14.26 16.74
N GLU A 115 19.47 -13.33 17.34
CA GLU A 115 20.05 -12.12 17.89
C GLU A 115 20.80 -12.44 19.21
N PRO A 116 22.10 -12.11 19.34
CA PRO A 116 22.91 -12.53 20.50
C PRO A 116 22.42 -11.99 21.86
N SER A 117 21.72 -10.86 21.87
CA SER A 117 21.24 -10.19 23.07
C SER A 117 19.93 -10.78 23.61
N THR A 118 19.04 -11.25 22.74
CA THR A 118 17.70 -11.72 23.10
C THR A 118 17.53 -13.22 22.94
N GLY A 119 18.36 -13.86 22.10
CA GLY A 119 18.21 -15.25 21.69
C GLY A 119 17.03 -15.51 20.75
N LEU A 120 16.33 -14.45 20.31
CA LEU A 120 15.19 -14.55 19.39
C LEU A 120 15.66 -14.51 17.93
N PRO A 121 14.90 -15.09 16.98
CA PRO A 121 15.15 -14.91 15.56
C PRO A 121 15.16 -13.43 15.19
N ARG A 122 16.20 -13.03 14.47
CA ARG A 122 16.34 -11.69 13.93
C ARG A 122 15.37 -11.52 12.76
N LYS A 123 14.71 -10.36 12.67
CA LYS A 123 13.80 -10.06 11.56
C LYS A 123 14.55 -9.62 10.32
N GLN A 124 14.11 -10.12 9.16
CA GLN A 124 14.70 -9.76 7.87
C GLN A 124 14.42 -8.30 7.48
N TYR A 125 13.26 -7.80 7.90
CA TYR A 125 12.80 -6.45 7.57
C TYR A 125 12.49 -5.66 8.84
N SER A 126 12.58 -4.33 8.75
CA SER A 126 12.12 -3.46 9.84
C SER A 126 10.59 -3.54 9.97
N GLU A 127 10.07 -3.37 11.20
CA GLU A 127 8.63 -3.35 11.46
C GLU A 127 7.89 -2.35 10.56
N HIS A 128 8.46 -1.17 10.35
CA HIS A 128 7.86 -0.14 9.48
C HIS A 128 7.76 -0.62 8.01
N CYS A 129 8.72 -1.40 7.51
CA CYS A 129 8.64 -2.03 6.18
C CYS A 129 7.52 -3.10 6.13
N VAL A 130 7.43 -3.94 7.16
CA VAL A 130 6.38 -4.96 7.30
C VAL A 130 4.99 -4.31 7.30
N TYR A 131 4.77 -3.27 8.11
CA TYR A 131 3.51 -2.53 8.14
C TYR A 131 3.22 -1.79 6.83
N THR A 132 4.26 -1.31 6.13
CA THR A 132 4.10 -0.73 4.79
C THR A 132 3.56 -1.77 3.82
N ALA A 133 4.19 -2.95 3.75
CA ALA A 133 3.75 -4.05 2.89
C ALA A 133 2.33 -4.51 3.25
N LYS A 134 2.07 -4.70 4.55
CA LYS A 134 0.75 -5.07 5.07
C LYS A 134 -0.33 -4.09 4.63
N ASN A 135 -0.09 -2.79 4.78
CA ASN A 135 -1.06 -1.77 4.36
C ASN A 135 -1.23 -1.72 2.84
N ILE A 136 -0.18 -1.95 2.04
CA ILE A 136 -0.32 -2.03 0.58
C ILE A 136 -1.23 -3.21 0.18
N ILE A 137 -1.08 -4.37 0.83
CA ILE A 137 -1.83 -5.58 0.49
C ILE A 137 -3.25 -5.59 1.07
N GLU A 138 -3.42 -5.19 2.33
CA GLU A 138 -4.67 -5.37 3.07
C GLU A 138 -5.62 -4.17 2.94
N ARG A 139 -5.13 -2.96 2.61
CA ARG A 139 -6.02 -1.81 2.48
C ARG A 139 -6.99 -1.99 1.32
N PRO A 140 -8.30 -1.78 1.55
CA PRO A 140 -9.31 -1.92 0.51
C PRO A 140 -8.98 -1.05 -0.71
N GLY A 141 -8.93 -1.67 -1.89
CA GLY A 141 -8.75 -0.96 -3.16
C GLY A 141 -7.34 -0.41 -3.45
N LEU A 142 -6.45 -0.30 -2.46
CA LEU A 142 -5.13 0.31 -2.64
C LEU A 142 -4.27 -0.47 -3.64
N LEU A 143 -4.01 -1.76 -3.39
CA LEU A 143 -3.23 -2.59 -4.33
C LEU A 143 -3.84 -2.58 -5.74
N ARG A 144 -5.16 -2.72 -5.84
CA ARG A 144 -5.88 -2.70 -7.12
C ARG A 144 -5.66 -1.38 -7.86
N SER A 145 -5.72 -0.25 -7.16
CA SER A 145 -5.50 1.07 -7.76
C SER A 145 -4.05 1.27 -8.24
N LEU A 146 -3.07 0.75 -7.50
CA LEU A 146 -1.65 0.78 -7.89
C LEU A 146 -1.40 -0.07 -9.14
N VAL A 147 -1.92 -1.30 -9.17
CA VAL A 147 -1.83 -2.20 -10.34
C VAL A 147 -2.53 -1.60 -11.55
N HIS A 148 -3.70 -0.97 -11.36
CA HIS A 148 -4.44 -0.32 -12.43
C HIS A 148 -3.62 0.81 -13.09
N ILE A 149 -3.04 1.71 -12.29
CA ILE A 149 -2.20 2.79 -12.81
C ILE A 149 -0.92 2.26 -13.47
N ASN A 150 -0.35 1.16 -12.96
CA ASN A 150 0.79 0.49 -13.60
C ASN A 150 0.46 -0.05 -15.01
N SER A 151 -0.79 -0.47 -15.24
CA SER A 151 -1.26 -1.02 -16.52
C SER A 151 -1.61 0.05 -17.57
N MET A 152 -1.86 1.30 -17.17
CA MET A 152 -2.52 2.28 -18.04
C MET A 152 -1.66 2.89 -19.16
N ARG A 153 -0.32 2.79 -19.15
CA ARG A 153 0.50 3.29 -20.28
C ARG A 153 1.98 2.99 -20.13
N LEU A 154 2.51 2.18 -21.05
CA LEU A 154 3.80 2.35 -21.75
C LEU A 154 3.92 1.21 -22.79
N PHE A 155 3.57 1.49 -24.05
CA PHE A 155 3.88 0.68 -25.24
C PHE A 155 3.27 -0.73 -25.36
N GLY A 156 1.94 -0.85 -25.50
CA GLY A 156 1.28 -2.00 -26.15
C GLY A 156 1.37 -3.37 -25.46
N ARG A 157 2.14 -3.52 -24.38
CA ARG A 157 2.16 -4.72 -23.53
C ARG A 157 1.60 -4.36 -22.16
N LEU A 158 0.56 -5.11 -21.75
CA LEU A 158 0.16 -5.15 -20.34
C LEU A 158 1.39 -5.54 -19.52
N LYS A 159 1.88 -4.64 -18.67
CA LYS A 159 2.83 -5.03 -17.63
C LYS A 159 2.12 -6.02 -16.70
N SER A 160 2.84 -7.05 -16.27
CA SER A 160 2.28 -8.09 -15.40
C SER A 160 1.63 -7.46 -14.17
N THR A 161 0.42 -7.94 -13.85
CA THR A 161 -0.35 -7.56 -12.66
C THR A 161 0.32 -8.00 -11.35
N GLU A 162 1.47 -8.64 -11.43
CA GLU A 162 2.27 -9.15 -10.31
C GLU A 162 3.36 -8.17 -9.86
N TRP A 163 3.56 -7.04 -10.55
CA TRP A 163 4.63 -6.09 -10.28
C TRP A 163 4.11 -4.67 -10.04
N LEU A 164 4.78 -3.95 -9.15
CA LEU A 164 4.62 -2.51 -8.96
C LEU A 164 5.87 -1.81 -9.48
N SER A 165 5.71 -0.69 -10.19
CA SER A 165 6.84 0.11 -10.67
C SER A 165 6.96 1.43 -9.94
N ASN A 166 8.18 1.92 -9.74
CA ASN A 166 8.45 3.21 -9.11
C ASN A 166 7.66 4.36 -9.78
N THR A 167 7.68 4.41 -11.13
CA THR A 167 6.93 5.37 -11.93
C THR A 167 5.41 5.26 -11.74
N SER A 168 4.87 4.06 -11.51
CA SER A 168 3.43 3.90 -11.21
C SER A 168 3.05 4.44 -9.83
N LEU A 169 3.93 4.35 -8.84
CA LEU A 169 3.71 4.92 -7.51
C LEU A 169 3.67 6.45 -7.56
N GLU A 170 4.60 7.06 -8.31
CA GLU A 170 4.65 8.52 -8.51
C GLU A 170 3.38 9.03 -9.18
N ARG A 171 2.98 8.41 -10.29
CA ARG A 171 1.73 8.75 -11.00
C ARG A 171 0.49 8.57 -10.13
N TRP A 172 0.48 7.53 -9.29
CA TRP A 172 -0.61 7.30 -8.34
C TRP A 172 -0.69 8.44 -7.33
N LEU A 173 0.45 8.88 -6.78
CA LEU A 173 0.50 10.00 -5.83
C LEU A 173 0.08 11.32 -6.47
N GLU A 174 0.45 11.58 -7.72
CA GLU A 174 0.02 12.76 -8.47
C GLU A 174 -1.51 12.77 -8.64
N ARG A 175 -2.09 11.65 -9.08
CA ARG A 175 -3.55 11.52 -9.20
C ARG A 175 -4.24 11.68 -7.86
N TYR A 176 -3.74 11.03 -6.81
CA TYR A 176 -4.30 11.13 -5.47
C TYR A 176 -4.34 12.59 -4.97
N LYS A 177 -3.28 13.37 -5.20
CA LYS A 177 -3.25 14.80 -4.89
C LYS A 177 -4.31 15.59 -5.66
N LEU A 178 -4.48 15.31 -6.95
CA LEU A 178 -5.49 15.98 -7.78
C LEU A 178 -6.93 15.67 -7.32
N HIS A 179 -7.21 14.42 -6.93
CA HIS A 179 -8.52 14.02 -6.44
C HIS A 179 -8.82 14.62 -5.06
N LYS A 180 -7.83 14.68 -4.17
CA LYS A 180 -7.98 15.29 -2.83
C LYS A 180 -8.16 16.82 -2.86
N ALA A 181 -7.75 17.47 -3.95
CA ALA A 181 -7.92 18.91 -4.15
C ALA A 181 -9.30 19.30 -4.73
N ARG A 182 -10.14 18.33 -5.10
CA ARG A 182 -11.52 18.54 -5.59
C ARG A 182 -12.52 18.44 -4.45
#